data_AF-A0A077FL83-F1
#
_entry.id   AF-A0A077FL83-F1
#
_cell.length_a   1.000
_cell.length_b   1.000
_cell.length_c   1.000
_cell.angle_alpha   90.00
_cell.angle_beta   90.00
_cell.angle_gamma   90.00
#
_symmetry.space_group_name_H-M   'P 1'
#
loop_
_entity.id
_entity.type
_entity.pdbx_description
1 polymer ?
#
loop_
_entity_poly.entity_id
_entity_poly.type
_entity_poly.pdbx_seq_one_letter_code
_entity_poly.pdbx_strand_id
1 'polypeptide(L)' 'MPILLEAIKELKNSGFALLQTLGKTLSEWKDEIGRMWRFSRNNGITEGFHRKMKLIQRRAYGFKNFENYRLRVKVLCV' A
#
# COMPACT_ATOMS: atom_id res chain seq x y z
N MET A 1 0.39 16.08 -12.66
CA MET A 1 -1.07 16.08 -12.48
C MET A 1 -1.87 15.98 -13.78
N PRO A 2 -1.64 16.83 -14.81
CA PRO A 2 -2.43 16.74 -16.05
C PRO A 2 -2.33 15.36 -16.71
N ILE A 3 -1.12 14.79 -16.76
CA ILE A 3 -0.84 13.45 -17.29
C ILE A 3 -1.67 12.35 -16.59
N LEU A 4 -1.87 12.45 -15.26
CA LEU A 4 -2.66 11.45 -14.52
C LEU A 4 -4.14 11.49 -14.90
N LEU A 5 -4.68 12.70 -15.03
CA LEU A 5 -6.09 12.87 -15.37
C LEU A 5 -6.37 12.41 -16.81
N GLU A 6 -5.42 12.67 -17.71
CA GLU A 6 -5.47 12.18 -19.09
C GLU A 6 -5.40 10.65 -19.15
N ALA A 7 -4.46 10.03 -18.43
CA ALA A 7 -4.37 8.57 -18.33
C ALA A 7 -5.63 7.93 -17.73
N ILE A 8 -6.23 8.54 -16.71
CA ILE A 8 -7.52 8.07 -16.14
C ILE A 8 -8.63 8.12 -17.18
N LYS A 9 -8.67 9.17 -18.01
CA LYS A 9 -9.66 9.32 -19.09
C LYS A 9 -9.47 8.23 -20.15
N GLU A 10 -8.25 7.96 -20.57
CA GLU A 10 -7.94 6.89 -21.52
C GLU A 10 -8.33 5.51 -20.98
N LEU A 11 -8.00 5.21 -19.72
CA LEU A 11 -8.36 3.95 -19.07
C LEU A 11 -9.88 3.72 -19.06
N LYS A 12 -10.65 4.74 -18.70
CA LYS A 12 -12.12 4.70 -18.70
C LYS A 12 -12.73 4.54 -20.09
N ASN A 13 -12.06 5.03 -21.13
CA ASN A 13 -12.53 4.93 -22.52
C ASN A 13 -12.01 3.69 -23.24
N SER A 14 -11.17 2.88 -22.60
CA SER A 14 -10.64 1.66 -23.22
C SER A 14 -11.75 0.62 -23.46
N GLY A 15 -11.57 -0.25 -24.46
CA GLY A 15 -12.48 -1.35 -24.74
C GLY A 15 -12.44 -2.50 -23.71
N PHE A 16 -11.54 -2.45 -22.73
CA PHE A 16 -11.33 -3.51 -21.76
C PHE A 16 -11.97 -3.18 -20.41
N ALA A 17 -12.94 -3.98 -19.97
CA ALA A 17 -13.66 -3.76 -18.72
C ALA A 17 -12.74 -3.64 -17.47
N LEU A 18 -11.62 -4.38 -17.46
CA LEU A 18 -10.62 -4.31 -16.38
C LEU A 18 -9.93 -2.95 -16.33
N LEU A 19 -9.60 -2.37 -17.48
CA LEU A 19 -8.97 -1.06 -17.56
C LEU A 19 -9.95 0.06 -17.24
N GLN A 20 -11.23 -0.08 -17.61
CA GLN A 20 -12.27 0.86 -17.19
C GLN A 20 -12.44 0.84 -15.66
N THR A 21 -12.44 -0.35 -15.05
CA THR A 21 -12.47 -0.51 -13.59
C THR A 21 -11.26 0.14 -12.93
N LEU A 22 -10.06 -0.07 -13.47
CA LEU A 22 -8.85 0.59 -13.00
C LEU A 22 -8.96 2.12 -13.10
N GLY A 23 -9.45 2.65 -14.22
CA GLY A 23 -9.68 4.08 -14.41
C GLY A 23 -10.70 4.65 -13.42
N LYS A 24 -11.75 3.89 -13.07
CA LYS A 24 -12.69 4.27 -12.01
C LYS A 24 -11.99 4.36 -10.65
N THR A 25 -11.26 3.32 -10.26
CA THR A 25 -10.50 3.30 -9.00
C THR A 25 -9.51 4.46 -8.92
N LEU A 26 -8.68 4.67 -9.95
CA LEU A 26 -7.72 5.78 -9.95
C LEU A 26 -8.40 7.16 -9.90
N SER A 27 -9.59 7.29 -10.49
CA SER A 27 -10.39 8.51 -10.41
C SER A 27 -10.93 8.78 -9.01
N GLU A 28 -11.26 7.75 -8.24
CA GLU A 28 -11.72 7.87 -6.85
C GLU A 28 -10.57 8.26 -5.92
N TRP A 29 -9.35 7.81 -6.20
CA TRP A 29 -8.15 8.02 -5.38
C TRP A 29 -7.24 9.17 -5.85
N LYS A 30 -7.66 9.95 -6.85
CA LYS A 30 -6.81 10.97 -7.51
C LYS A 30 -6.31 12.04 -6.53
N ASP A 31 -7.10 12.38 -5.51
CA ASP A 31 -6.77 13.43 -4.56
C ASP A 31 -5.72 12.94 -3.56
N GLU A 32 -5.82 11.69 -3.10
CA GLU A 32 -4.84 11.01 -2.26
C GLU A 32 -3.50 10.85 -3.00
N ILE A 33 -3.54 10.39 -4.25
CA ILE A 33 -2.36 10.27 -5.12
C ILE A 33 -1.70 11.65 -5.29
N GLY A 34 -2.52 12.69 -5.47
CA GLY A 34 -2.02 14.06 -5.53
C GLY A 34 -1.38 14.56 -4.26
N ARG A 35 -1.94 14.20 -3.10
CA ARG A 35 -1.33 14.50 -1.80
C ARG A 35 -0.01 13.77 -1.63
N MET A 36 0.12 12.52 -2.07
CA MET A 36 1.39 11.79 -2.02
C MET A 36 2.51 12.51 -2.77
N TRP A 37 2.24 13.12 -3.93
CA TRP A 37 3.26 13.88 -4.68
C TRP A 37 3.77 15.13 -3.96
N ARG A 38 3.05 15.64 -2.95
CA ARG A 38 3.55 16.74 -2.12
C ARG A 38 4.63 16.32 -1.14
N PHE A 39 4.75 15.02 -0.85
CA PHE A 39 5.69 14.49 0.13
C PHE A 39 6.76 13.64 -0.57
N SER A 40 8.02 13.82 -0.19
CA SER A 40 9.13 12.94 -0.61
C SER A 40 9.22 11.65 0.21
N ARG A 41 8.21 11.37 1.05
CA ARG A 41 8.17 10.21 1.94
C ARG A 41 7.86 8.97 1.11
N ASN A 42 8.77 8.01 1.12
CA ASN A 42 8.54 6.69 0.54
C ASN A 42 7.95 5.72 1.58
N ASN A 43 7.40 4.60 1.12
CA ASN A 43 6.87 3.54 1.99
C ASN A 43 7.97 2.67 2.63
N GLY A 44 9.25 3.02 2.49
CA GLY A 44 10.37 2.19 2.91
C GLY A 44 10.40 1.89 4.41
N ILE A 45 9.99 2.86 5.25
CA ILE A 45 9.87 2.65 6.70
C ILE A 45 8.80 1.60 7.01
N THR A 46 7.60 1.74 6.42
CA THR A 46 6.49 0.79 6.58
C THR A 46 6.86 -0.60 6.09
N GLU A 47 7.52 -0.70 4.94
CA GLU A 47 8.02 -1.97 4.39
C GLU A 47 9.09 -2.61 5.28
N GLY A 48 9.99 -1.80 5.85
CA GLY A 48 10.98 -2.24 6.83
C GLY A 48 10.32 -2.88 8.05
N PHE A 49 9.28 -2.22 8.58
CA PHE A 49 8.49 -2.78 9.69
C PHE A 49 7.76 -4.06 9.29
N HIS A 50 7.09 -4.10 8.14
CA HIS A 50 6.43 -5.32 7.66
C HIS A 50 7.41 -6.49 7.48
N ARG A 51 8.61 -6.23 6.96
CA ARG A 51 9.66 -7.25 6.83
C ARG A 51 10.09 -7.79 8.21
N LYS A 52 10.29 -6.90 9.18
CA LYS A 52 10.67 -7.26 10.56
C LYS A 52 9.57 -8.07 11.24
N MET A 53 8.31 -7.66 11.09
CA MET A 53 7.14 -8.41 11.57
C MET A 53 7.08 -9.83 10.97
N LYS A 54 7.26 -9.97 9.65
CA LYS A 54 7.31 -11.30 9.00
C LYS A 54 8.49 -12.15 9.49
N LEU A 55 9.65 -11.53 9.76
CA LEU A 55 10.80 -12.22 10.33
C LEU A 55 10.51 -12.74 11.74
N ILE A 56 9.83 -11.96 12.58
CA ILE A 56 9.41 -12.36 13.93
C ILE A 56 8.50 -13.59 13.86
N GLN A 57 7.53 -13.60 12.94
CA GLN A 57 6.66 -14.76 12.70
C GLN A 57 7.43 -15.99 12.23
N ARG A 58 8.34 -15.84 11.25
CA ARG A 58 9.15 -16.96 10.75
C ARG A 58 10.06 -17.56 11.81
N ARG A 59 10.72 -16.73 12.62
CA ARG A 59 11.58 -17.19 13.73
C ARG A 59 10.82 -17.94 14.82
N ALA A 60 9.54 -17.62 15.00
CA ALA A 60 8.67 -18.31 15.95
C ALA A 60 7.99 -19.56 15.36
N TYR A 61 8.18 -19.85 14.07
CA TYR A 61 7.41 -20.86 13.31
C TYR A 61 5.89 -20.64 13.42
N GLY A 62 5.49 -19.36 13.42
CA GLY A 62 4.11 -18.93 13.59
C GLY A 62 3.72 -18.62 15.04
N PHE A 63 2.63 -17.87 15.21
CA PHE A 63 2.05 -17.57 16.51
C PHE A 63 0.63 -18.11 16.57
N LYS A 64 0.32 -18.95 17.56
CA LYS A 64 -1.05 -19.39 17.84
C LYS A 64 -1.86 -18.32 18.59
N ASN A 65 -1.19 -17.49 19.39
CA ASN A 65 -1.80 -16.42 20.19
C ASN A 65 -1.36 -15.05 19.65
N PHE A 66 -2.33 -14.22 19.27
CA PHE A 66 -2.10 -12.88 18.74
C PHE A 66 -1.47 -11.92 19.75
N GLU A 67 -1.82 -12.00 21.03
CA GLU A 67 -1.24 -11.13 22.06
C GLU A 67 0.27 -11.36 22.21
N ASN A 68 0.71 -12.62 22.14
CA ASN A 68 2.15 -12.94 22.16
C ASN A 68 2.88 -12.40 20.93
N TYR A 69 2.25 -12.45 19.75
CA TYR A 69 2.78 -11.81 18.54
C TYR A 69 2.87 -10.28 18.72
N ARG A 70 1.79 -9.66 19.19
CA ARG A 70 1.69 -8.21 19.40
C ARG A 70 2.75 -7.70 20.38
N LEU A 71 2.97 -8.41 21.49
CA LEU A 71 4.03 -8.08 22.45
C LEU A 71 5.41 -8.09 21.79
N ARG A 72 5.72 -9.14 21.01
CA ARG A 72 7.00 -9.23 20.30
C ARG A 72 7.18 -8.16 19.24
N VAL A 73 6.13 -7.81 18.50
CA VAL A 73 6.17 -6.71 17.53
C VAL A 73 6.45 -5.39 18.24
N LYS A 74 5.77 -5.09 19.35
CA LYS A 74 6.00 -3.84 20.10
C LYS A 74 7.45 -3.70 20.60
N VAL A 75 8.03 -4.78 21.11
CA VAL A 75 9.39 -4.76 21.66
C VAL A 75 10.44 -4.73 20.55
N LEU A 76 10.22 -5.49 19.48
CA LEU A 76 11.25 -5.68 18.46
C LEU A 76 11.16 -4.63 17.34
N CYS A 77 9.98 -4.14 16.98
CA CYS A 77 9.78 -3.13 15.92
C CYS A 77 9.81 -1.69 16.47
N VAL A 78 10.99 -1.28 16.94
CA VAL A 78 11.41 0.13 17.08
C VAL A 78 12.17 0.60 15.85
#